data_AF-F3FVZ8-F1
#
_entry.id   AF-F3FVZ8-F1
#
_cell.length_a   1.000
_cell.length_b   1.000
_cell.length_c   1.000
_cell.angle_alpha   90.00
_cell.angle_beta   90.00
_cell.angle_gamma   90.00
#
_symmetry.space_group_name_H-M   'P 1'
#
loop_
_entity.id
_entity.type
_entity.pdbx_description
1 polymer ?
#
loop_
_entity_poly.entity_id
_entity_poly.type
_entity_poly.pdbx_seq_one_letter_code
_entity_poly.pdbx_strand_id
1 'polypeptide(L)'
;GLFINTLPVIASPRAEQTVADWVQQVQAKNLALREHEHTPLYDIQRWARNSGEALFDTILVFENYPVSEALQRAPDGLVFSDLRNQEQAHYPLTLVVEANEVLSVRF
;
A
#
# COMPACT_ATOMS: atom_id res chain seq x y z
N GLY A 1 -1.07 -17.26 5.32
CA GLY A 1 -0.28 -16.40 6.22
C GLY A 1 -0.48 -14.96 5.81
N LEU A 2 -0.27 -14.00 6.71
CA LEU A 2 -0.26 -12.58 6.38
C LEU A 2 1.07 -12.27 5.66
N PHE A 3 1.05 -12.19 4.33
CA PHE A 3 2.24 -11.95 3.50
C PHE A 3 2.44 -10.47 3.15
N ILE A 4 1.63 -9.58 3.74
CA ILE A 4 1.67 -8.14 3.47
C ILE A 4 2.48 -7.46 4.56
N ASN A 5 3.45 -6.65 4.17
CA ASN A 5 4.26 -5.86 5.07
C ASN A 5 4.17 -4.37 4.71
N THR A 6 4.27 -3.50 5.71
CA THR A 6 4.26 -2.05 5.52
C THR A 6 5.70 -1.54 5.49
N LEU A 7 6.08 -0.90 4.38
CA LEU A 7 7.43 -0.38 4.18
C LEU A 7 7.42 1.16 4.22
N PRO A 8 8.25 1.80 5.05
CA PRO A 8 8.37 3.25 5.04
C PRO A 8 9.05 3.71 3.75
N VAL A 9 8.37 4.60 3.02
CA VAL A 9 8.91 5.24 1.82
C VAL A 9 9.23 6.70 2.13
N ILE A 10 10.51 7.07 2.07
CA ILE A 10 10.93 8.46 2.25
C ILE A 10 10.94 9.15 0.89
N ALA A 11 9.93 9.99 0.64
CA ALA A 11 9.81 10.83 -0.55
C ALA A 11 9.96 12.32 -0.17
N SER A 12 10.81 13.04 -0.91
CA SER A 12 11.04 14.48 -0.71
C SER A 12 11.10 15.16 -2.09
N PRO A 13 9.94 15.37 -2.74
CA PRO A 13 9.89 16.05 -4.03
C PRO A 13 10.47 17.46 -3.91
N ARG A 14 11.18 17.91 -4.95
CA ARG A 14 11.71 19.28 -5.04
C ARG A 14 10.92 20.09 -6.05
N ALA A 15 10.77 21.38 -5.82
CA ALA A 15 9.92 22.25 -6.65
C ALA A 15 10.42 22.35 -8.10
N GLU A 16 11.73 22.25 -8.30
CA GLU A 16 12.40 22.28 -9.61
C GLU A 16 12.31 20.96 -10.39
N GLN A 17 11.84 19.88 -9.76
CA GLN A 17 11.82 18.55 -10.34
C GLN A 17 10.56 18.35 -11.19
N THR A 18 10.71 17.74 -12.37
CA THR A 18 9.53 17.33 -13.15
C THR A 18 8.80 16.19 -12.44
N VAL A 19 7.48 16.10 -12.64
CA VAL A 19 6.68 14.99 -12.09
C VAL A 19 7.21 13.64 -12.59
N ALA A 20 7.63 13.55 -13.86
CA ALA A 20 8.16 12.33 -14.43
C ALA A 20 9.45 11.87 -13.72
N ASP A 21 10.39 12.78 -13.49
CA ASP A 21 11.64 12.46 -12.79
C ASP A 21 11.39 12.03 -11.35
N TRP A 22 10.42 12.67 -10.68
CA TRP A 22 10.07 12.33 -9.31
C TRP A 22 9.43 10.94 -9.22
N VAL A 23 8.48 10.63 -10.11
CA VAL A 23 7.84 9.31 -10.16
C VAL A 23 8.87 8.22 -10.44
N GLN A 24 9.82 8.44 -11.35
CA GLN A 24 10.92 7.48 -11.59
C GLN A 24 11.78 7.26 -10.34
N GLN A 25 12.07 8.31 -9.57
CA GLN A 25 12.83 8.17 -8.32
C GLN A 25 12.04 7.41 -7.25
N VAL A 26 10.73 7.66 -7.13
CA VAL A 26 9.87 6.90 -6.22
C VAL A 26 9.81 5.43 -6.64
N GLN A 27 9.66 5.14 -7.94
CA GLN A 27 9.66 3.78 -8.48
C GLN A 27 10.99 3.05 -8.19
N ALA A 28 12.12 3.70 -8.43
CA ALA A 28 13.43 3.13 -8.15
C ALA A 28 13.62 2.82 -6.66
N LYS A 29 13.18 3.72 -5.76
CA LYS A 29 13.17 3.48 -4.31
C LYS A 29 12.29 2.29 -3.92
N ASN A 30 11.06 2.24 -4.45
CA ASN A 30 10.14 1.13 -4.18
C ASN A 30 10.70 -0.21 -4.65
N LEU A 31 11.40 -0.25 -5.79
CA LEU A 31 12.05 -1.46 -6.27
C LEU A 31 13.18 -1.91 -5.34
N ALA A 32 14.05 -0.99 -4.92
CA ALA A 32 15.14 -1.29 -3.99
C ALA A 32 14.62 -1.78 -2.62
N LEU A 33 13.48 -1.27 -2.15
CA LEU A 33 12.86 -1.70 -0.89
C LEU A 33 12.36 -3.16 -0.91
N ARG A 34 12.09 -3.75 -2.10
CA ARG A 34 11.60 -5.12 -2.20
C ARG A 34 12.59 -6.15 -1.66
N GLU A 35 13.89 -5.89 -1.76
CA GLU A 35 14.92 -6.77 -1.19
C GLU A 35 14.81 -6.88 0.34
N HIS A 36 14.15 -5.90 0.97
CA HIS A 36 13.98 -5.79 2.42
C HIS A 36 12.53 -5.99 2.87
N GLU A 37 11.61 -6.40 1.99
CA GLU A 37 10.17 -6.49 2.29
C GLU A 37 9.81 -7.50 3.38
N HIS A 38 10.76 -8.37 3.74
CA HIS A 38 10.64 -9.33 4.84
C HIS A 38 10.88 -8.71 6.22
N THR A 39 11.35 -7.46 6.30
CA THR A 39 11.67 -6.78 7.56
C THR A 39 10.42 -6.17 8.19
N PRO A 40 9.94 -6.67 9.35
CA PRO A 40 8.72 -6.15 9.95
C PRO A 40 8.81 -4.66 10.30
N LEU A 41 7.71 -3.92 10.14
CA LEU A 41 7.66 -2.48 10.45
C LEU A 41 8.09 -2.16 11.89
N TYR A 42 7.72 -3.02 12.86
CA TYR A 42 8.08 -2.79 14.27
C TYR A 42 9.60 -2.83 14.50
N ASP A 43 10.34 -3.64 13.74
CA ASP A 43 11.80 -3.69 13.82
C ASP A 43 12.41 -2.41 13.21
N ILE A 44 11.86 -1.94 12.09
CA ILE A 44 12.28 -0.67 11.47
C ILE A 44 12.04 0.52 12.41
N GLN A 45 10.86 0.59 13.05
CA GLN A 45 10.54 1.59 14.08
C GLN A 45 11.51 1.54 15.25
N ARG A 46 11.81 0.33 15.74
CA ARG A 46 12.76 0.12 16.85
C ARG A 46 14.17 0.57 16.49
N TRP A 47 14.63 0.35 15.25
CA TRP A 47 15.96 0.77 14.80
C TRP A 47 16.05 2.27 14.54
N ALA A 48 14.98 2.87 14.00
CA ALA A 48 14.94 4.29 13.69
C ALA A 48 14.93 5.21 14.92
N ARG A 49 14.61 4.66 16.11
CA ARG A 49 14.64 5.31 17.45
C ARG A 49 14.29 6.80 17.45
N ASN A 50 13.01 7.09 17.70
CA ASN A 50 12.57 8.18 18.55
C ASN A 50 11.26 7.74 19.24
N SER A 51 11.35 7.46 20.54
CA SER A 51 10.24 7.65 21.50
C SER A 51 8.86 6.99 21.25
N GLY A 52 8.77 5.88 20.52
CA GLY A 52 7.48 5.20 20.31
C GLY A 52 6.48 5.99 19.45
N GLU A 53 6.97 7.00 18.73
CA GLU A 53 6.17 7.78 17.79
C GLU A 53 6.04 7.02 16.45
N ALA A 54 4.94 7.26 15.74
CA ALA A 54 4.75 6.73 14.41
C ALA A 54 5.81 7.32 13.46
N LEU A 55 6.41 6.49 12.59
CA LEU A 55 7.36 6.96 11.57
C LEU A 55 6.70 7.80 10.48
N PHE A 56 5.39 7.62 10.31
CA PHE A 56 4.58 8.26 9.28
C PHE A 56 3.11 8.22 9.71
N ASP A 57 2.36 9.22 9.27
CA ASP A 57 0.92 9.37 9.55
C ASP A 57 0.04 8.95 8.37
N THR A 58 0.66 8.59 7.24
CA THR A 58 -0.04 8.25 6.00
C THR A 58 0.42 6.91 5.48
N ILE A 59 -0.54 6.08 5.08
CA ILE A 59 -0.29 4.84 4.32
C ILE A 59 -0.93 4.93 2.94
N LEU A 60 -0.23 4.42 1.93
CA LEU A 60 -0.72 4.28 0.56
C LEU A 60 -0.79 2.79 0.23
N VAL A 61 -2.00 2.31 -0.04
CA VAL A 61 -2.26 0.91 -0.38
C VAL A 61 -2.67 0.84 -1.84
N PHE A 62 -1.97 0.01 -2.63
CA PHE A 62 -2.37 -0.33 -3.99
C PHE A 62 -2.96 -1.73 -4.00
N GLU A 63 -4.27 -1.83 -4.26
CA GLU A 63 -4.97 -3.09 -4.45
C GLU A 63 -4.98 -3.45 -5.95
N ASN A 64 -4.23 -4.48 -6.32
CA ASN A 64 -4.16 -5.02 -7.68
C ASN A 64 -4.70 -6.46 -7.75
N TYR A 65 -5.59 -6.83 -6.84
CA TYR A 65 -6.19 -8.16 -6.82
C TYR A 65 -7.62 -8.09 -7.32
N PRO A 66 -7.97 -8.77 -8.42
CA PRO A 66 -9.34 -8.89 -8.85
C PRO A 66 -10.04 -9.96 -7.99
N VAL A 67 -10.19 -9.68 -6.70
CA VAL A 67 -10.90 -10.57 -5.75
C VAL A 67 -12.31 -10.87 -6.28
N SER A 68 -12.94 -9.86 -6.88
CA SER A 68 -14.23 -9.97 -7.56
C SER A 68 -14.23 -10.98 -8.71
N GLU A 69 -13.19 -11.00 -9.56
CA GLU A 69 -13.11 -11.95 -10.69
C GLU A 69 -12.84 -13.38 -10.23
N ALA A 70 -12.02 -13.54 -9.17
CA ALA A 70 -11.76 -14.86 -8.59
C ALA A 70 -13.06 -15.46 -8.00
N LEU A 71 -13.89 -14.63 -7.38
CA LEU A 71 -15.16 -15.05 -6.79
C LEU A 71 -16.27 -15.31 -7.82
N GLN A 72 -16.20 -14.69 -9.01
CA GLN A 72 -17.09 -15.02 -10.14
C GLN A 72 -16.86 -16.44 -10.71
N ARG A 73 -15.72 -17.07 -10.42
CA ARG A 73 -15.42 -18.47 -10.80
C ARG A 73 -15.85 -19.49 -9.75
N ALA A 74 -16.70 -19.09 -8.81
CA ALA A 74 -17.23 -19.99 -7.78
C ALA A 74 -18.05 -21.14 -8.41
N PRO A 75 -18.16 -22.30 -7.73
CA PRO A 75 -18.95 -23.42 -8.21
C PRO A 75 -20.42 -23.06 -8.44
N ASP A 76 -21.07 -23.76 -9.38
CA ASP A 76 -22.47 -23.55 -9.71
C ASP A 76 -23.38 -23.56 -8.46
N GLY A 77 -24.20 -22.51 -8.33
CA GLY A 77 -25.14 -22.33 -7.22
C GLY A 77 -24.67 -21.39 -6.10
N LEU A 78 -23.41 -20.94 -6.13
CA LEU A 78 -22.88 -19.97 -5.16
C LEU A 78 -22.69 -18.59 -5.83
N VAL A 79 -23.44 -17.59 -5.37
CA VAL A 79 -23.35 -16.21 -5.87
C VAL A 79 -22.80 -15.32 -4.75
N PHE A 80 -21.71 -14.62 -5.03
CA PHE A 80 -21.16 -13.58 -4.16
C PHE A 80 -21.67 -12.21 -4.64
N SER A 81 -22.31 -11.46 -3.75
CA SER A 81 -22.78 -10.09 -3.98
C SER A 81 -22.30 -9.17 -2.86
N ASP A 82 -22.19 -7.88 -3.14
CA ASP A 82 -21.85 -6.84 -2.15
C ASP A 82 -20.57 -7.12 -1.35
N LEU A 83 -19.49 -7.51 -2.03
CA LEU A 83 -18.19 -7.66 -1.40
C LEU A 83 -17.72 -6.33 -0.82
N ARG A 84 -17.54 -6.30 0.50
CA ARG A 84 -16.98 -5.15 1.22
C ARG A 84 -15.67 -5.57 1.85
N ASN A 85 -14.57 -5.00 1.37
CA ASN A 85 -13.29 -5.10 2.08
C ASN A 85 -13.27 -4.04 3.18
N GLN A 86 -13.28 -4.48 4.44
CA GLN A 86 -13.14 -3.59 5.59
C GLN A 86 -11.73 -3.69 6.13
N GLU A 87 -10.86 -2.81 5.66
CA GLU A 87 -9.52 -2.63 6.21
C GLU A 87 -9.55 -1.50 7.24
N GLN A 88 -9.14 -1.79 8.47
CA GLN A 88 -8.98 -0.78 9.51
C GLN A 88 -7.49 -0.51 9.69
N ALA A 89 -6.98 0.46 8.95
CA ALA A 89 -5.63 0.98 9.14
C ALA A 89 -5.61 1.94 10.34
N HIS A 90 -4.61 1.80 11.21
CA HIS A 90 -4.45 2.64 12.40
C HIS A 90 -3.65 3.93 12.13
N TYR A 91 -3.66 4.42 10.88
CA TYR A 91 -2.95 5.63 10.46
C TYR A 91 -3.92 6.80 10.27
N PRO A 92 -3.55 8.03 10.65
CA PRO A 92 -4.39 9.23 10.47
C PRO A 92 -4.97 9.41 9.07
N LEU A 93 -4.22 9.04 8.02
CA LEU A 93 -4.70 9.01 6.64
C LEU A 93 -4.33 7.67 5.98
N THR A 94 -5.32 7.01 5.38
CA THR A 94 -5.11 5.78 4.63
C THR A 94 -5.65 5.98 3.24
N LEU A 95 -4.77 6.11 2.24
CA LEU A 95 -5.19 6.20 0.85
C LEU A 95 -5.17 4.80 0.24
N VAL A 96 -6.31 4.32 -0.23
CA VAL A 96 -6.38 3.07 -1.00
C VAL A 96 -6.66 3.40 -2.44
N VAL A 97 -5.84 2.85 -3.32
CA VAL A 97 -5.92 2.98 -4.77
C VAL A 97 -6.22 1.62 -5.36
N GLU A 98 -7.31 1.52 -6.12
CA GLU A 98 -7.69 0.29 -6.81
C GLU A 98 -7.48 0.49 -8.31
N ALA A 99 -6.72 -0.40 -8.92
CA ALA A 99 -6.42 -0.38 -10.34
C ALA A 99 -7.43 -1.27 -11.11
N ASN A 100 -8.59 -0.70 -11.43
CA ASN A 100 -9.60 -1.31 -12.31
C ASN A 100 -9.57 -0.65 -13.70
N GLU A 101 -10.63 -0.82 -14.51
CA GLU A 101 -10.79 -0.06 -15.78
C GLU A 101 -10.69 1.46 -15.56
N VAL A 102 -11.12 1.93 -14.38
CA VAL A 102 -10.93 3.29 -13.89
C VAL A 102 -10.19 3.22 -12.56
N LEU A 103 -9.22 4.12 -12.38
CA LEU A 103 -8.51 4.25 -11.12
C LEU A 103 -9.46 4.83 -10.06
N SER A 104 -9.70 4.08 -8.98
CA SER A 104 -10.47 4.54 -7.84
C SER A 104 -9.53 4.93 -6.69
N VAL A 105 -9.94 5.93 -5.90
CA VAL A 105 -9.19 6.40 -4.73
C VAL A 105 -10.17 6.59 -3.57
N ARG A 106 -9.90 5.96 -2.43
CA ARG A 106 -10.67 6.07 -1.19
C ARG A 106 -9.76 6.40 -0.01
N PHE A 107 -10.30 7.13 0.98
CA PHE A 107 -9.60 7.53 2.20
C PHE A 107 -10.50 7.53 3.42
#